data_AF-A0A7V1KZP3-F1
#
_entry.id   AF-A0A7V1KZP3-F1
#
_cell.length_a   1.000
_cell.length_b   1.000
_cell.length_c   1.000
_cell.angle_alpha   90.00
_cell.angle_beta   90.00
_cell.angle_gamma   90.00
#
_symmetry.space_group_name_H-M   'P 1'
#
loop_
_entity.id
_entity.type
_entity.pdbx_description
1 polymer ?
#
loop_
_entity_poly.entity_id
_entity_poly.type
_entity_poly.pdbx_seq_one_letter_code
_entity_poly.pdbx_strand_id
1 'polypeptide(L)' 'MKQIGIISGKGGTGKTVITASFASLAKDAIFADCDVDAADLHLLLKPEIIERHKFKSGKVAKIDKKFCQ' A
#
# COMPACT_ATOMS: atom_id res chain seq x y z
N MET A 1 -6.66 21.51 3.29
CA MET A 1 -6.58 20.19 2.61
C MET A 1 -7.20 19.15 3.55
N LYS A 2 -8.07 18.26 3.06
CA LYS A 2 -8.70 17.21 3.88
C LYS A 2 -8.03 15.88 3.59
N GLN A 3 -7.83 15.05 4.61
CA GLN A 3 -7.27 13.70 4.50
C GLN A 3 -8.27 12.72 5.11
N ILE A 4 -8.45 11.58 4.44
CA ILE A 4 -9.36 10.52 4.89
C ILE A 4 -8.55 9.23 4.94
N GLY A 5 -8.48 8.61 6.12
CA GLY A 5 -7.89 7.29 6.30
C GLY A 5 -8.98 6.23 6.30
N ILE A 6 -8.84 5.21 5.46
CA ILE A 6 -9.73 4.04 5.41
C ILE A 6 -9.00 2.87 6.06
N ILE A 7 -9.45 2.47 7.25
CA ILE A 7 -8.84 1.41 8.05
C ILE A 7 -9.84 0.29 8.34
N SER A 8 -9.35 -0.92 8.65
CA SER A 8 -10.18 -2.05 9.04
C SER A 8 -9.35 -3.09 9.79
N GLY A 9 -10.01 -3.83 10.68
CA GLY A 9 -9.34 -4.75 11.60
C GLY A 9 -9.01 -6.14 11.02
N LYS A 10 -9.41 -6.46 9.79
CA LYS A 10 -9.13 -7.76 9.16
C LYS A 10 -9.03 -7.62 7.63
N GLY A 11 -8.21 -8.47 7.00
CA GLY A 11 -8.20 -8.64 5.53
C GLY A 11 -9.57 -9.08 4.99
N GLY A 12 -9.91 -8.66 3.77
CA GLY A 12 -11.17 -9.04 3.10
C GLY A 12 -12.42 -8.28 3.54
N THR A 13 -12.29 -7.24 4.38
CA THR A 13 -13.43 -6.45 4.90
C THR A 13 -13.86 -5.29 3.98
N GLY A 14 -13.32 -5.22 2.76
CA GLY A 14 -13.77 -4.26 1.74
C GLY A 14 -13.12 -2.88 1.76
N LYS A 15 -12.02 -2.65 2.50
CA LYS A 15 -11.26 -1.37 2.48
C LYS A 15 -10.98 -0.87 1.07
N THR A 16 -10.42 -1.74 0.22
CA THR A 16 -10.04 -1.40 -1.16
C THR A 16 -11.27 -1.05 -2.00
N VAL A 17 -12.38 -1.77 -1.83
CA VAL A 17 -13.64 -1.52 -2.54
C VAL A 17 -14.23 -0.15 -2.18
N ILE A 18 -14.24 0.18 -0.88
CA ILE A 18 -14.70 1.51 -0.42
C ILE A 18 -13.77 2.60 -0.95
N THR A 19 -12.46 2.40 -0.87
CA THR A 19 -11.45 3.36 -1.38
C THR A 19 -11.63 3.61 -2.88
N ALA A 20 -11.82 2.56 -3.67
CA ALA A 20 -12.05 2.67 -5.11
C ALA A 20 -13.40 3.33 -5.44
N SER A 21 -14.43 3.11 -4.62
CA SER A 21 -15.72 3.81 -4.75
C SER A 21 -15.56 5.32 -4.56
N PHE A 22 -14.77 5.75 -3.57
CA PHE A 22 -14.40 7.16 -3.42
C PHE A 22 -13.59 7.67 -4.61
N ALA A 23 -12.66 6.88 -5.13
CA ALA A 23 -11.87 7.24 -6.31
C ALA A 23 -12.72 7.48 -7.56
N SER A 24 -13.76 6.66 -7.77
CA SER A 24 -14.72 6.85 -8.87
C SER A 24 -15.50 8.16 -8.79
N LEU A 25 -15.75 8.66 -7.58
CA LEU A 25 -16.53 9.88 -7.34
C LEU A 25 -15.67 11.15 -7.21
N ALA A 26 -14.37 10.99 -6.94
CA ALA A 26 -13.46 12.10 -6.76
C ALA A 26 -13.02 12.70 -8.10
N LYS A 27 -13.01 14.04 -8.19
CA LYS A 27 -12.48 14.76 -9.36
C LYS A 27 -10.99 15.10 -9.21
N ASP A 28 -10.62 15.66 -8.06
CA ASP A 28 -9.25 16.05 -7.72
C ASP A 28 -8.86 15.42 -6.39
N ALA A 29 -8.30 14.22 -6.44
CA ALA A 29 -7.86 13.49 -5.26
C ALA A 29 -6.59 12.69 -5.53
N ILE A 30 -5.79 12.54 -4.47
CA ILE A 30 -4.61 11.68 -4.45
C ILE A 30 -4.99 10.43 -3.66
N PHE A 31 -4.71 9.28 -4.24
CA PHE A 31 -4.91 7.97 -3.61
C PHE A 31 -3.57 7.36 -3.28
N ALA A 32 -3.46 6.81 -2.07
CA ALA A 32 -2.32 6.03 -1.63
C ALA A 32 -2.84 4.70 -1.08
N ASP A 33 -2.35 3.61 -1.64
CA ASP A 33 -2.55 2.28 -1.08
C ASP A 33 -1.42 2.00 -0.10
N CYS A 34 -1.75 2.02 1.20
CA CYS A 34 -0.78 1.87 2.29
C CYS A 34 -0.73 0.42 2.82
N ASP A 35 -1.32 -0.55 2.12
CA ASP A 35 -1.17 -1.96 2.45
C ASP A 35 0.21 -2.45 1.97
N VAL A 36 1.07 -2.84 2.92
CA VAL A 36 2.45 -3.29 2.64
C VAL A 36 2.46 -4.70 2.04
N ASP A 37 1.49 -5.54 2.44
CA ASP A 37 1.47 -6.96 2.08
C ASP A 37 0.70 -7.22 0.79
N ALA A 38 -0.40 -6.48 0.55
CA ALA A 38 -1.32 -6.70 -0.56
C ALA A 38 -1.98 -5.41 -1.08
N ALA A 39 -1.17 -4.50 -1.64
CA ALA A 39 -1.70 -3.31 -2.32
C ALA A 39 -2.50 -3.67 -3.58
N ASP A 40 -3.83 -3.52 -3.52
CA ASP A 40 -4.78 -4.00 -4.54
C ASP A 40 -5.44 -2.88 -5.34
N LEU A 41 -5.29 -1.60 -4.94
CA LEU A 41 -6.02 -0.49 -5.56
C LEU A 41 -5.71 -0.34 -7.06
N HIS A 42 -4.48 -0.69 -7.47
CA HIS A 42 -4.04 -0.66 -8.86
C HIS A 42 -4.85 -1.58 -9.79
N LEU A 43 -5.44 -2.67 -9.26
CA LEU A 43 -6.30 -3.59 -10.01
C LEU A 43 -7.60 -2.92 -10.45
N LEU A 44 -8.11 -1.99 -9.64
CA LEU A 44 -9.37 -1.30 -9.87
C LEU A 44 -9.17 -0.01 -10.67
N LEU A 45 -8.13 0.76 -10.34
CA LEU A 45 -7.90 2.07 -10.96
C LEU A 45 -7.13 2.02 -12.28
N LYS A 46 -6.44 0.89 -12.58
CA LYS A 46 -5.63 0.70 -13.79
C LYS A 46 -4.73 1.91 -14.11
N PRO A 47 -3.91 2.38 -13.14
CA PRO A 47 -3.09 3.56 -13.35
C PRO A 47 -1.99 3.32 -14.38
N GLU A 48 -1.54 4.39 -15.01
CA GLU A 48 -0.28 4.40 -15.76
C GLU A 48 0.90 4.45 -14.79
N ILE A 49 1.91 3.61 -15.03
CA ILE A 49 3.13 3.61 -14.21
C ILE A 49 4.09 4.67 -14.74
N ILE A 50 4.19 5.79 -14.03
CA ILE A 50 5.10 6.89 -14.38
C ILE A 50 6.53 6.57 -13.91
N GLU A 51 6.67 6.03 -12.69
CA GLU A 51 7.96 5.71 -12.08
C GLU A 51 7.90 4.42 -11.27
N ARG A 52 9.06 3.76 -11.10
CA ARG A 52 9.20 2.56 -10.27
C ARG A 52 10.54 2.56 -9.55
N HIS A 53 10.52 2.28 -8.25
CA HIS A 53 11.72 2.23 -7.42
C HIS A 53 11.86 0.86 -6.75
N LYS A 54 13.10 0.44 -6.47
CA LYS A 54 13.34 -0.74 -5.62
C LYS A 54 12.97 -0.41 -4.19
N PHE A 55 12.00 -1.14 -3.63
CA PHE A 55 11.68 -1.05 -2.22
C PHE A 55 12.70 -1.83 -1.38
N LYS A 56 13.22 -1.21 -0.33
CA LYS A 56 14.06 -1.85 0.69
C LYS A 56 13.54 -1.42 2.06
N SER A 57 13.09 -2.37 2.86
CA SER A 57 12.58 -2.13 4.21
C SER A 57 12.92 -3.31 5.13
N GLY A 58 12.76 -3.10 6.43
CA GLY A 58 13.08 -4.07 7.46
C GLY A 58 14.57 -4.16 7.80
N LYS A 59 14.87 -4.80 8.94
CA LYS A 59 16.22 -5.22 9.32
C LYS A 59 16.31 -6.72 9.13
N VAL A 60 17.34 -7.18 8.45
CA VAL A 60 17.61 -8.62 8.30
C VAL A 60 18.71 -8.98 9.28
N ALA A 61 18.48 -10.04 10.07
CA ALA A 61 19.51 -10.57 10.94
C ALA A 61 20.69 -11.07 10.07
N LYS A 62 21.90 -10.71 10.45
CA LYS A 62 23.12 -11.18 9.80
C LYS A 62 23.90 -12.01 10.81
N ILE A 63 24.32 -13.19 10.40
CA ILE A 63 25.20 -14.04 11.22
C ILE A 63 26.52 -13.29 11.39
N ASP A 64 26.87 -13.01 12.64
CA ASP A 64 28.21 -12.57 12.98
C ASP A 64 29.11 -13.80 13.11
N LYS A 65 29.93 -14.04 12.09
CA LYS A 65 30.87 -15.17 12.06
C LYS A 65 31.91 -15.14 13.19
N LYS A 66 32.08 -14.01 13.88
CA LYS A 66 32.95 -13.96 15.07
C LYS A 66 32.32 -14.67 16.27
N PHE A 67 30.99 -14.63 16.39
CA PHE A 67 30.25 -15.19 17.53
C PHE A 67 29.55 -16.52 17.20
N CYS A 68 29.28 -16.80 15.93
CA CYS A 68 28.74 -18.07 15.46
C CYS A 68 29.87 -18.93 14.86
N GLN A 69 30.47 -19.78 15.70
CA GLN A 69 31.34 -20.89 15.26
C GLN A 69 30.50 -22.09 14.83
#